data_AF-A0A7S4M8E0-F1
#
_entry.id   AF-A0A7S4M8E0-F1
#
_cell.length_a   1.000
_cell.length_b   1.000
_cell.length_c   1.000
_cell.angle_alpha   90.00
_cell.angle_beta   90.00
_cell.angle_gamma   90.00
#
_symmetry.space_group_name_H-M   'P 1'
#
loop_
_entity.id
_entity.type
_entity.pdbx_description
1 polymer ?
#
loop_
_entity_poly.entity_id
_entity_poly.type
_entity_poly.pdbx_seq_one_letter_code
_entity_poly.pdbx_strand_id
1 'polypeptide(L)'
;GPEEFLNGLMDLLVSEYVSIRETVKMMLGNAISPSVFTVLFKTLQTQAKQRIFASDQADFSPTSILFADQAVSIVKLILETENDAESLSLLSGFEDLILLLIRFVRQLTINVNNLQIRHKLCGLLETMMAKSNLLNFRNAYEFRMELVENIMEWTSEFSTKESNIPSDLSAGAVKQVTKLIKELDVQVMQAISALLKGLPLQGKDDETKANGFSKFFSFFTQLLTRCKKSPQTVLTPQLPEATIESLSFLVTANIEHGIEYFLSMGYYEDYESRSAFLRVLTNILKEGTDFDSGESVDKYYKLLELITDSDLEVALALGDVTPITEADKVAQLLVRIFEANDKALDLLKAAIRAEVMKTEKENTLFRLNSMATKLLSAYCKLIGKDYLIVSV
;
A
#
# COMPACT_ATOMS: atom_id res chain seq x y z
N GLY A 1 -19.50 -16.77 -16.65
CA GLY A 1 -19.19 -15.30 -16.74
C GLY A 1 -17.73 -15.02 -16.38
N PRO A 2 -17.27 -13.75 -16.34
CA PRO A 2 -15.87 -13.41 -16.01
C PRO A 2 -15.43 -13.96 -14.64
N GLU A 3 -16.28 -13.85 -13.62
CA GLU A 3 -16.01 -14.38 -12.27
C GLU A 3 -15.90 -15.91 -12.24
N GLU A 4 -16.79 -16.60 -12.97
CA GLU A 4 -16.77 -18.07 -13.06
C GLU A 4 -15.52 -18.59 -13.77
N PHE A 5 -15.10 -17.90 -14.84
CA PHE A 5 -13.84 -18.19 -15.53
C PHE A 5 -12.64 -17.98 -14.59
N LEU A 6 -12.59 -16.84 -13.88
CA LEU A 6 -11.53 -16.56 -12.92
C LEU A 6 -11.50 -17.59 -11.78
N ASN A 7 -12.65 -17.98 -11.23
CA ASN A 7 -12.72 -19.03 -10.20
C ASN A 7 -12.12 -20.36 -10.71
N GLY A 8 -12.44 -20.77 -11.94
CA GLY A 8 -11.84 -21.96 -12.55
C GLY A 8 -10.31 -21.84 -12.67
N LEU A 9 -9.77 -20.66 -13.00
CA LEU A 9 -8.33 -20.43 -13.00
C LEU A 9 -7.71 -20.50 -11.59
N MET A 10 -8.41 -20.03 -10.56
CA MET A 10 -7.91 -20.09 -9.17
C MET A 10 -7.74 -21.53 -8.69
N ASP A 11 -8.62 -22.45 -9.10
CA ASP A 11 -8.48 -23.87 -8.80
C ASP A 11 -7.23 -24.48 -9.47
N LEU A 12 -6.89 -24.01 -10.67
CA LEU A 12 -5.71 -24.46 -11.40
C LEU A 12 -4.39 -23.91 -10.81
N LEU A 13 -4.43 -22.81 -10.06
CA LEU A 13 -3.24 -22.28 -9.37
C LEU A 13 -2.68 -23.22 -8.30
N VAL A 14 -3.48 -24.17 -7.80
CA VAL A 14 -3.04 -25.20 -6.84
C VAL A 14 -2.94 -26.59 -7.46
N SER A 15 -2.97 -26.69 -8.80
CA SER A 15 -2.80 -27.95 -9.52
C SER A 15 -1.48 -28.63 -9.15
N GLU A 16 -1.46 -29.97 -9.09
CA GLU A 16 -0.23 -30.74 -8.85
C GLU A 16 0.81 -30.52 -9.96
N TYR A 17 0.36 -30.21 -11.18
CA TYR A 17 1.22 -29.99 -12.34
C TYR A 17 1.77 -28.57 -12.37
N VAL A 18 3.10 -28.45 -12.19
CA VAL A 18 3.83 -27.17 -12.20
C VAL A 18 3.57 -26.39 -13.50
N SER A 19 3.56 -27.06 -14.64
CA SER A 19 3.33 -26.44 -15.95
C SER A 19 1.98 -25.74 -16.04
N ILE A 20 0.93 -26.33 -15.47
CA ILE A 20 -0.41 -25.72 -15.41
C ILE A 20 -0.36 -24.46 -14.54
N ARG A 21 0.21 -24.57 -13.33
CA ARG A 21 0.31 -23.42 -12.41
C ARG A 21 1.07 -22.25 -13.03
N GLU A 22 2.22 -22.51 -13.62
CA GLU A 22 3.04 -21.49 -14.28
C GLU A 22 2.29 -20.84 -15.45
N THR A 23 1.61 -21.63 -16.28
CA THR A 23 0.82 -21.11 -17.40
C THR A 23 -0.31 -20.19 -16.92
N VAL A 24 -1.05 -20.62 -15.89
CA VAL A 24 -2.16 -19.84 -15.33
C VAL A 24 -1.64 -18.58 -14.64
N LYS A 25 -0.57 -18.68 -13.85
CA LYS A 25 0.09 -17.52 -13.23
C LYS A 25 0.51 -16.49 -14.26
N MET A 26 1.18 -16.90 -15.33
CA MET A 26 1.63 -16.00 -16.39
C MET A 26 0.46 -15.38 -17.16
N MET A 27 -0.60 -16.16 -17.41
CA MET A 27 -1.83 -15.63 -18.01
C MET A 27 -2.45 -14.54 -17.11
N LEU A 28 -2.67 -14.84 -15.83
CA LEU A 28 -3.28 -13.90 -14.87
C LEU A 28 -2.41 -12.67 -14.63
N GLY A 29 -1.08 -12.85 -14.59
CA GLY A 29 -0.12 -11.80 -14.28
C GLY A 29 0.18 -10.84 -15.43
N ASN A 30 0.23 -11.35 -16.68
CA ASN A 30 0.76 -10.59 -17.83
C ASN A 30 -0.21 -10.48 -19.03
N ALA A 31 -1.20 -11.37 -19.15
CA ALA A 31 -2.00 -11.48 -20.37
C ALA A 31 -3.44 -10.97 -20.22
N ILE A 32 -3.88 -10.65 -19.00
CA ILE A 32 -5.24 -10.15 -18.73
C ILE A 32 -5.32 -8.64 -18.93
N SER A 33 -6.43 -8.18 -19.54
CA SER A 33 -6.74 -6.77 -19.69
C SER A 33 -6.92 -6.10 -18.33
N PRO A 34 -6.40 -4.86 -18.13
CA PRO A 34 -6.58 -4.12 -16.88
C PRO A 34 -8.03 -3.93 -16.43
N SER A 35 -8.98 -3.93 -17.38
CA SER A 35 -10.42 -3.87 -17.11
C SER A 35 -10.95 -4.99 -16.19
N VAL A 36 -10.22 -6.10 -16.07
CA VAL A 36 -10.59 -7.27 -15.26
C VAL A 36 -9.87 -7.27 -13.90
N PHE A 37 -8.88 -6.40 -13.68
CA PHE A 37 -8.06 -6.42 -12.46
C PHE A 37 -8.89 -6.30 -11.19
N THR A 38 -9.84 -5.36 -11.12
CA THR A 38 -10.71 -5.22 -9.93
C THR A 38 -11.42 -6.53 -9.57
N VAL A 39 -11.94 -7.25 -10.58
CA VAL A 39 -12.60 -8.54 -10.38
C VAL A 39 -11.57 -9.61 -9.99
N LEU A 40 -10.40 -9.63 -10.62
CA LEU A 40 -9.31 -10.55 -10.30
C LEU A 40 -8.83 -10.42 -8.85
N PHE A 41 -8.57 -9.21 -8.37
CA PHE A 41 -8.14 -8.96 -6.99
C PHE A 41 -9.22 -9.38 -5.99
N LYS A 42 -10.49 -9.07 -6.26
CA LYS A 42 -11.62 -9.52 -5.43
C LYS A 42 -11.74 -11.05 -5.41
N THR A 43 -11.54 -11.71 -6.55
CA THR A 43 -11.56 -13.17 -6.65
C THR A 43 -10.38 -13.79 -5.90
N LEU A 44 -9.15 -13.26 -6.05
CA LEU A 44 -7.98 -13.67 -5.28
C LEU A 44 -8.21 -13.53 -3.78
N GLN A 45 -8.77 -12.39 -3.35
CA GLN A 45 -9.08 -12.14 -1.94
C GLN A 45 -10.14 -13.11 -1.41
N THR A 46 -11.19 -13.38 -2.18
CA THR A 46 -12.25 -14.32 -1.81
C THR A 46 -11.70 -15.75 -1.68
N GLN A 47 -10.90 -16.19 -2.64
CA GLN A 47 -10.26 -17.50 -2.63
C GLN A 47 -9.22 -17.62 -1.52
N ALA A 48 -8.45 -16.56 -1.24
CA ALA A 48 -7.56 -16.51 -0.10
C ALA A 48 -8.32 -16.68 1.21
N LYS A 49 -9.45 -15.97 1.41
CA LYS A 49 -10.29 -16.14 2.61
C LYS A 49 -10.82 -17.57 2.73
N GLN A 50 -11.33 -18.14 1.64
CA GLN A 50 -11.91 -19.49 1.65
C GLN A 50 -10.89 -20.61 1.83
N ARG A 51 -9.70 -20.48 1.24
CA ARG A 51 -8.68 -21.53 1.25
C ARG A 51 -7.76 -21.42 2.46
N ILE A 52 -7.36 -20.20 2.81
CA ILE A 52 -6.40 -19.95 3.89
C ILE A 52 -7.12 -19.76 5.24
N PHE A 53 -8.31 -19.17 5.25
CA PHE A 53 -9.03 -18.82 6.48
C PHE A 53 -10.46 -19.38 6.45
N ALA A 54 -10.62 -20.63 5.96
CA ALA A 54 -11.91 -21.32 5.89
C ALA A 54 -12.61 -21.42 7.26
N SER A 55 -11.82 -21.38 8.34
CA SER A 55 -12.25 -21.36 9.73
C SER A 55 -11.63 -20.17 10.46
N ASP A 56 -11.98 -19.96 11.73
CA ASP A 56 -11.33 -18.93 12.57
C ASP A 56 -9.79 -19.11 12.68
N GLN A 57 -9.29 -20.30 12.35
CA GLN A 57 -7.85 -20.61 12.27
C GLN A 57 -7.37 -20.70 10.82
N ALA A 58 -6.11 -20.30 10.62
CA ALA A 58 -5.45 -20.38 9.32
C ALA A 58 -5.14 -21.84 8.94
N ASP A 59 -5.42 -22.20 7.69
CA ASP A 59 -5.06 -23.49 7.09
C ASP A 59 -3.65 -23.45 6.50
N PHE A 60 -2.76 -24.29 7.04
CA PHE A 60 -1.38 -24.44 6.60
C PHE A 60 -1.16 -25.66 5.68
N SER A 61 -2.22 -26.15 5.04
CA SER A 61 -2.11 -27.20 4.03
C SER A 61 -1.15 -26.81 2.89
N PRO A 62 -0.51 -27.79 2.23
CA PRO A 62 0.35 -27.51 1.08
C PRO A 62 -0.34 -26.72 -0.02
N THR A 63 -1.64 -26.94 -0.23
CA THR A 63 -2.47 -26.21 -1.19
C THR A 63 -2.65 -24.74 -0.81
N SER A 64 -2.88 -24.44 0.48
CA SER A 64 -3.05 -23.06 0.96
C SER A 64 -1.74 -22.28 0.93
N ILE A 65 -0.62 -22.93 1.27
CA ILE A 65 0.73 -22.36 1.11
C ILE A 65 1.04 -22.08 -0.36
N LEU A 66 0.74 -23.02 -1.25
CA LEU A 66 0.95 -22.88 -2.69
C LEU A 66 0.09 -21.76 -3.28
N PHE A 67 -1.17 -21.67 -2.89
CA PHE A 67 -2.05 -20.59 -3.33
C PHE A 67 -1.51 -19.22 -2.93
N ALA A 68 -1.04 -19.06 -1.69
CA ALA A 68 -0.43 -17.81 -1.23
C ALA A 68 0.82 -17.45 -2.07
N ASP A 69 1.69 -18.42 -2.36
CA ASP A 69 2.86 -18.22 -3.23
C ASP A 69 2.49 -17.73 -4.64
N GLN A 70 1.46 -18.36 -5.24
CA GLN A 70 0.96 -17.96 -6.56
C GLN A 70 0.32 -16.58 -6.52
N ALA A 71 -0.51 -16.28 -5.52
CA ALA A 71 -1.17 -14.98 -5.39
C ALA A 71 -0.15 -13.83 -5.26
N VAL A 72 0.88 -13.98 -4.42
CA VAL A 72 1.97 -13.00 -4.30
C VAL A 72 2.64 -12.77 -5.66
N SER A 73 2.94 -13.86 -6.38
CA SER A 73 3.61 -13.78 -7.68
C SER A 73 2.73 -13.12 -8.75
N ILE A 74 1.43 -13.42 -8.80
CA ILE A 74 0.48 -12.80 -9.75
C ILE A 74 0.37 -11.30 -9.51
N VAL A 75 0.16 -10.89 -8.25
CA VAL A 75 0.04 -9.46 -7.92
C VAL A 75 1.33 -8.73 -8.30
N LYS A 76 2.49 -9.32 -8.04
CA LYS A 76 3.77 -8.73 -8.41
C LYS A 76 3.90 -8.58 -9.93
N LEU A 77 3.57 -9.62 -10.70
CA LEU A 77 3.62 -9.57 -12.17
C LEU A 77 2.70 -8.49 -12.76
N ILE A 78 1.49 -8.33 -12.21
CA ILE A 78 0.57 -7.25 -12.62
C ILE A 78 1.19 -5.88 -12.36
N LEU A 79 1.81 -5.71 -11.19
CA LEU A 79 2.47 -4.46 -10.83
C LEU A 79 3.78 -4.25 -11.59
N GLU A 80 4.48 -5.27 -12.08
CA GLU A 80 5.69 -5.12 -12.90
C GLU A 80 5.36 -4.80 -14.35
N THR A 81 4.22 -5.30 -14.85
CA THR A 81 3.75 -5.04 -16.21
C THR A 81 3.60 -3.54 -16.48
N GLU A 82 3.99 -3.12 -17.69
CA GLU A 82 3.78 -1.77 -18.18
C GLU A 82 2.29 -1.54 -18.45
N ASN A 83 1.58 -1.13 -17.41
CA ASN A 83 0.22 -0.65 -17.49
C ASN A 83 0.22 0.89 -17.49
N ASP A 84 -0.72 1.49 -18.21
CA ASP A 84 -0.94 2.94 -18.17
C ASP A 84 -1.45 3.39 -16.78
N ALA A 85 -1.25 4.66 -16.46
CA ALA A 85 -1.59 5.21 -15.14
C ALA A 85 -3.08 5.07 -14.81
N GLU A 86 -3.97 5.20 -15.81
CA GLU A 86 -5.40 5.04 -15.64
C GLU A 86 -5.73 3.61 -15.20
N SER A 87 -5.20 2.60 -15.90
CA SER A 87 -5.35 1.19 -15.55
C SER A 87 -4.89 0.84 -14.13
N LEU A 88 -3.75 1.38 -13.67
CA LEU A 88 -3.27 1.14 -12.30
C LEU A 88 -4.12 1.85 -11.24
N SER A 89 -4.64 3.04 -11.56
CA SER A 89 -5.49 3.79 -10.63
C SER A 89 -6.85 3.12 -10.36
N LEU A 90 -7.29 2.24 -11.27
CA LEU A 90 -8.50 1.42 -11.13
C LEU A 90 -8.31 0.22 -10.18
N LEU A 91 -7.08 -0.09 -9.78
CA LEU A 91 -6.82 -1.12 -8.78
C LEU A 91 -7.40 -0.69 -7.43
N SER A 92 -8.38 -1.46 -6.96
CA SER A 92 -9.04 -1.21 -5.66
C SER A 92 -9.11 -2.50 -4.85
N GLY A 93 -8.91 -2.40 -3.53
CA GLY A 93 -9.07 -3.54 -2.61
C GLY A 93 -7.90 -4.53 -2.64
N PHE A 94 -6.80 -4.18 -3.31
CA PHE A 94 -5.58 -4.99 -3.26
C PHE A 94 -4.92 -4.93 -1.88
N GLU A 95 -5.14 -3.84 -1.11
CA GLU A 95 -4.60 -3.72 0.25
C GLU A 95 -5.10 -4.86 1.14
N ASP A 96 -6.40 -5.18 1.07
CA ASP A 96 -6.97 -6.28 1.86
C ASP A 96 -6.38 -7.64 1.49
N LEU A 97 -6.09 -7.87 0.20
CA LEU A 97 -5.44 -9.10 -0.25
C LEU A 97 -4.00 -9.17 0.29
N ILE A 98 -3.24 -8.08 0.21
CA ILE A 98 -1.86 -8.04 0.69
C ILE A 98 -1.81 -8.26 2.21
N LEU A 99 -2.67 -7.59 2.98
CA LEU A 99 -2.77 -7.80 4.44
C LEU A 99 -3.13 -9.25 4.79
N LEU A 100 -4.06 -9.85 4.04
CA LEU A 100 -4.46 -11.24 4.24
C LEU A 100 -3.30 -12.21 3.98
N LEU A 101 -2.54 -11.99 2.90
CA LEU A 101 -1.35 -12.78 2.56
C LEU A 101 -0.26 -12.61 3.62
N ILE A 102 0.02 -11.39 4.07
CA ILE A 102 1.01 -11.12 5.13
C ILE A 102 0.63 -11.80 6.44
N ARG A 103 -0.63 -11.66 6.87
CA ARG A 103 -1.13 -12.30 8.10
C ARG A 103 -0.94 -13.81 8.07
N PHE A 104 -1.14 -14.44 6.92
CA PHE A 104 -0.91 -15.86 6.72
C PHE A 104 0.60 -16.21 6.73
N VAL A 105 1.40 -15.51 5.92
CA VAL A 105 2.84 -15.76 5.77
C VAL A 105 3.61 -15.56 7.07
N ARG A 106 3.19 -14.61 7.92
CA ARG A 106 3.72 -14.41 9.27
C ARG A 106 3.63 -15.68 10.13
N GLN A 107 2.59 -16.48 9.95
CA GLN A 107 2.35 -17.68 10.75
C GLN A 107 3.12 -18.90 10.25
N LEU A 108 3.61 -18.91 9.01
CA LEU A 108 4.35 -20.03 8.43
C LEU A 108 5.60 -20.42 9.22
N THR A 109 5.89 -21.72 9.26
CA THR A 109 7.13 -22.26 9.83
C THR A 109 8.34 -21.95 8.96
N ILE A 110 9.54 -22.08 9.52
CA ILE A 110 10.79 -21.88 8.78
C ILE A 110 11.12 -23.14 7.99
N ASN A 111 11.12 -23.00 6.67
CA ASN A 111 11.68 -23.96 5.72
C ASN A 111 12.00 -23.21 4.41
N VAL A 112 12.67 -23.88 3.48
CA VAL A 112 13.10 -23.28 2.21
C VAL A 112 11.94 -22.64 1.46
N ASN A 113 10.82 -23.34 1.30
CA ASN A 113 9.67 -22.84 0.54
C ASN A 113 9.04 -21.59 1.20
N ASN A 114 8.80 -21.65 2.51
CA ASN A 114 8.14 -20.56 3.23
C ASN A 114 9.03 -19.30 3.32
N LEU A 115 10.35 -19.47 3.39
CA LEU A 115 11.30 -18.34 3.30
C LEU A 115 11.28 -17.69 1.91
N GLN A 116 11.16 -18.49 0.85
CA GLN A 116 11.01 -17.97 -0.52
C GLN A 116 9.71 -17.17 -0.69
N ILE A 117 8.60 -17.60 -0.07
CA ILE A 117 7.35 -16.84 -0.09
C ILE A 117 7.52 -15.48 0.59
N ARG A 118 8.19 -15.44 1.77
CA ARG A 118 8.52 -14.17 2.45
C ARG A 118 9.37 -13.26 1.57
N HIS A 119 10.38 -13.81 0.91
CA HIS A 119 11.23 -13.07 -0.01
C HIS A 119 10.43 -12.48 -1.18
N LYS A 120 9.56 -13.28 -1.83
CA LYS A 120 8.70 -12.80 -2.92
C LYS A 120 7.75 -11.71 -2.46
N LEU A 121 7.22 -11.83 -1.25
CA LEU A 121 6.30 -10.87 -0.66
C LEU A 121 7.02 -9.55 -0.35
N CYS A 122 8.23 -9.56 0.21
CA CYS A 122 9.04 -8.34 0.35
C CYS A 122 9.27 -7.65 -1.00
N GLY A 123 9.67 -8.43 -2.01
CA GLY A 123 9.87 -7.89 -3.35
C GLY A 123 8.58 -7.37 -4.01
N LEU A 124 7.41 -7.91 -3.67
CA LEU A 124 6.11 -7.36 -4.09
C LEU A 124 5.87 -5.99 -3.43
N LEU A 125 6.15 -5.85 -2.14
CA LEU A 125 5.97 -4.58 -1.42
C LEU A 125 6.89 -3.48 -2.00
N GLU A 126 8.12 -3.81 -2.36
CA GLU A 126 9.02 -2.89 -3.07
C GLU A 126 8.46 -2.44 -4.42
N THR A 127 8.04 -3.39 -5.28
CA THR A 127 7.41 -3.08 -6.58
C THR A 127 6.18 -2.18 -6.40
N MET A 128 5.35 -2.48 -5.40
CA MET A 128 4.16 -1.70 -5.07
C MET A 128 4.52 -0.26 -4.66
N MET A 129 5.53 -0.08 -3.81
CA MET A 129 5.95 1.26 -3.38
C MET A 129 6.64 2.05 -4.49
N ALA A 130 7.37 1.39 -5.39
CA ALA A 130 7.92 2.02 -6.59
C ALA A 130 6.83 2.60 -7.53
N LYS A 131 5.62 2.05 -7.49
CA LYS A 131 4.45 2.52 -8.24
C LYS A 131 3.39 3.19 -7.36
N SER A 132 3.72 3.55 -6.12
CA SER A 132 2.77 4.10 -5.13
C SER A 132 2.00 5.33 -5.65
N ASN A 133 2.65 6.21 -6.42
CA ASN A 133 2.03 7.40 -7.02
C ASN A 133 0.97 7.09 -8.11
N LEU A 134 0.91 5.85 -8.60
CA LEU A 134 -0.04 5.40 -9.62
C LEU A 134 -1.15 4.53 -9.03
N LEU A 135 -1.04 4.16 -7.75
CA LEU A 135 -1.98 3.28 -7.06
C LEU A 135 -2.90 4.10 -6.17
N ASN A 136 -4.14 3.65 -6.04
CA ASN A 136 -5.12 4.25 -5.15
C ASN A 136 -5.17 3.50 -3.83
N PHE A 137 -4.83 4.18 -2.72
CA PHE A 137 -4.87 3.60 -1.38
C PHE A 137 -6.01 4.22 -0.56
N ARG A 138 -6.75 3.41 0.19
CA ARG A 138 -7.78 3.92 1.12
C ARG A 138 -7.17 4.75 2.25
N ASN A 139 -6.11 4.23 2.88
CA ASN A 139 -5.29 4.94 3.86
C ASN A 139 -3.84 4.47 3.69
N ALA A 140 -3.08 5.20 2.86
CA ALA A 140 -1.71 4.79 2.50
C ALA A 140 -0.79 4.69 3.72
N TYR A 141 -0.90 5.61 4.67
CA TYR A 141 0.01 5.64 5.82
C TYR A 141 -0.27 4.52 6.82
N GLU A 142 -1.54 4.31 7.18
CA GLU A 142 -1.93 3.20 8.07
C GLU A 142 -1.59 1.84 7.45
N PHE A 143 -1.89 1.67 6.17
CA PHE A 143 -1.54 0.46 5.44
C PHE A 143 -0.02 0.22 5.46
N ARG A 144 0.80 1.20 5.08
CA ARG A 144 2.26 1.08 5.09
C ARG A 144 2.80 0.77 6.48
N MET A 145 2.26 1.41 7.53
CA MET A 145 2.66 1.16 8.91
C MET A 145 2.40 -0.28 9.31
N GLU A 146 1.19 -0.80 9.04
CA GLU A 146 0.83 -2.19 9.33
C GLU A 146 1.75 -3.18 8.60
N LEU A 147 2.11 -2.90 7.34
CA LEU A 147 3.05 -3.72 6.59
C LEU A 147 4.44 -3.76 7.26
N VAL A 148 4.99 -2.60 7.63
CA VAL A 148 6.30 -2.50 8.31
C VAL A 148 6.30 -3.30 9.61
N GLU A 149 5.26 -3.15 10.43
CA GLU A 149 5.14 -3.87 11.71
C GLU A 149 5.03 -5.40 11.54
N ASN A 150 4.43 -5.87 10.45
CA ASN A 150 4.35 -7.31 10.20
C ASN A 150 5.68 -7.89 9.69
N ILE A 151 6.38 -7.18 8.80
CA ILE A 151 7.60 -7.72 8.16
C ILE A 151 8.85 -7.54 9.02
N MET A 152 8.87 -6.57 9.95
CA MET A 152 9.99 -6.40 10.88
C MET A 152 10.24 -7.67 11.73
N GLU A 153 9.17 -8.40 12.07
CA GLU A 153 9.23 -9.67 12.81
C GLU A 153 9.86 -10.82 12.00
N TRP A 154 10.04 -10.67 10.69
CA TRP A 154 10.67 -11.69 9.84
C TRP A 154 12.18 -11.63 9.84
N THR A 155 12.76 -10.54 10.37
CA THR A 155 14.21 -10.42 10.51
C THR A 155 14.73 -11.37 11.58
N SER A 156 15.93 -11.88 11.38
CA SER A 156 16.53 -12.88 12.26
C SER A 156 16.78 -12.42 13.70
N GLU A 157 16.87 -11.11 13.91
CA GLU A 157 17.06 -10.53 15.24
C GLU A 157 15.79 -10.64 16.10
N PHE A 158 14.63 -10.59 15.46
CA PHE A 158 13.33 -10.47 16.12
C PHE A 158 12.40 -11.66 15.85
N SER A 159 12.80 -12.56 14.94
CA SER A 159 12.07 -13.79 14.66
C SER A 159 12.22 -14.79 15.81
N THR A 160 11.20 -14.82 16.69
CA THR A 160 11.08 -15.82 17.77
C THR A 160 11.02 -17.28 17.26
N LYS A 161 10.89 -17.48 15.94
CA LYS A 161 10.81 -18.79 15.29
C LYS A 161 12.17 -19.31 14.82
N GLU A 162 13.23 -18.51 14.82
CA GLU A 162 14.55 -18.96 14.34
C GLU A 162 15.28 -19.93 15.26
N SER A 163 14.96 -19.91 16.55
CA SER A 163 15.34 -20.98 17.46
C SER A 163 14.68 -22.33 17.15
N ASN A 164 13.75 -22.38 16.17
CA ASN A 164 13.01 -23.57 15.77
C ASN A 164 13.43 -24.10 14.38
N ILE A 165 14.66 -23.85 13.92
CA ILE A 165 15.20 -24.64 12.79
C ILE A 165 15.12 -26.13 13.21
N PRO A 166 14.40 -26.99 12.47
CA PRO A 166 14.23 -28.38 12.85
C PRO A 166 15.59 -29.06 13.08
N SER A 167 15.77 -29.68 14.25
CA SER A 167 17.00 -30.39 14.64
C SER A 167 17.39 -31.52 13.69
N ASP A 168 16.41 -32.03 12.95
CA ASP A 168 16.55 -33.23 12.12
C ASP A 168 17.00 -32.91 10.68
N LEU A 169 17.32 -31.65 10.39
CA LEU A 169 17.80 -31.23 9.07
C LEU A 169 19.24 -31.68 8.82
N SER A 170 19.52 -32.10 7.58
CA SER A 170 20.89 -32.39 7.15
C SER A 170 21.76 -31.11 7.19
N ALA A 171 23.07 -31.26 7.40
CA ALA A 171 23.99 -30.12 7.43
C ALA A 171 23.92 -29.24 6.16
N GLY A 172 23.66 -29.85 4.99
CA GLY A 172 23.44 -29.13 3.74
C GLY A 172 22.15 -28.31 3.73
N ALA A 173 21.05 -28.86 4.25
CA ALA A 173 19.77 -28.17 4.34
C ALA A 173 19.82 -27.03 5.37
N VAL A 174 20.48 -27.23 6.51
CA VAL A 174 20.73 -26.15 7.49
C VAL A 174 21.48 -25.00 6.83
N LYS A 175 22.58 -25.28 6.11
CA LYS A 175 23.36 -24.26 5.41
C LYS A 175 22.51 -23.48 4.38
N GLN A 176 21.63 -24.17 3.66
CA GLN A 176 20.72 -23.52 2.71
C GLN A 176 19.71 -22.62 3.41
N VAL A 177 19.05 -23.09 4.47
CA VAL A 177 18.09 -22.31 5.27
C VAL A 177 18.76 -21.09 5.89
N THR A 178 19.94 -21.25 6.50
CA THR A 178 20.71 -20.14 7.05
C THR A 178 21.08 -19.11 5.99
N LYS A 179 21.44 -19.54 4.76
CA LYS A 179 21.69 -18.61 3.66
C LYS A 179 20.43 -17.81 3.30
N LEU A 180 19.29 -18.48 3.16
CA LEU A 180 18.01 -17.84 2.83
C LEU A 180 17.53 -16.88 3.90
N ILE A 181 17.76 -17.17 5.18
CA ILE A 181 17.45 -16.26 6.29
C ILE A 181 18.23 -14.94 6.14
N LYS A 182 19.53 -15.03 5.83
CA LYS A 182 20.36 -13.83 5.65
C LYS A 182 19.98 -13.03 4.40
N GLU A 183 19.61 -13.71 3.32
CA GLU A 183 19.05 -13.04 2.12
C GLU A 183 17.72 -12.36 2.45
N LEU A 184 16.87 -13.02 3.25
CA LEU A 184 15.60 -12.46 3.69
C LEU A 184 15.79 -11.21 4.56
N ASP A 185 16.77 -11.17 5.46
CA ASP A 185 17.07 -9.96 6.25
C ASP A 185 17.30 -8.73 5.35
N VAL A 186 18.07 -8.91 4.26
CA VAL A 186 18.35 -7.83 3.29
C VAL A 186 17.06 -7.41 2.60
N GLN A 187 16.27 -8.37 2.11
CA GLN A 187 15.01 -8.09 1.41
C GLN A 187 13.96 -7.42 2.31
N VAL A 188 13.87 -7.84 3.58
CA VAL A 188 12.98 -7.21 4.56
C VAL A 188 13.41 -5.76 4.78
N MET A 189 14.71 -5.49 4.92
CA MET A 189 15.20 -4.11 5.07
C MET A 189 14.93 -3.25 3.83
N GLN A 190 15.09 -3.80 2.63
CA GLN A 190 14.78 -3.06 1.39
C GLN A 190 13.28 -2.74 1.27
N ALA A 191 12.42 -3.70 1.59
CA ALA A 191 10.98 -3.48 1.65
C ALA A 191 10.59 -2.45 2.73
N ILE A 192 11.17 -2.52 3.93
CA ILE A 192 10.94 -1.53 5.00
C ILE A 192 11.41 -0.14 4.55
N SER A 193 12.58 -0.03 3.92
CA SER A 193 13.10 1.23 3.37
C SER A 193 12.08 1.87 2.40
N ALA A 194 11.59 1.09 1.42
CA ALA A 194 10.58 1.53 0.47
C ALA A 194 9.26 1.93 1.15
N LEU A 195 8.84 1.20 2.18
CA LEU A 195 7.62 1.47 2.94
C LEU A 195 7.73 2.65 3.90
N LEU A 196 8.94 3.04 4.36
CA LEU A 196 9.13 4.16 5.28
C LEU A 196 9.33 5.51 4.59
N LYS A 197 9.68 5.53 3.31
CA LYS A 197 9.95 6.77 2.56
C LYS A 197 8.79 7.77 2.60
N GLY A 198 8.93 8.86 3.35
CA GLY A 198 7.86 9.86 3.53
C GLY A 198 6.66 9.32 4.32
N LEU A 199 6.88 8.38 5.25
CA LEU A 199 5.82 7.85 6.13
C LEU A 199 5.83 8.60 7.48
N PRO A 200 4.85 9.49 7.73
CA PRO A 200 4.67 10.06 9.06
C PRO A 200 4.15 9.00 10.04
N LEU A 201 4.57 9.11 11.30
CA LEU A 201 4.13 8.23 12.38
C LEU A 201 2.63 8.39 12.64
N GLN A 202 1.97 7.24 12.80
CA GLN A 202 0.54 7.17 13.05
C GLN A 202 0.27 7.16 14.56
N GLY A 203 -0.75 7.89 15.01
CA GLY A 203 -1.09 7.99 16.43
C GLY A 203 -2.03 9.16 16.70
N LYS A 204 -2.86 9.03 17.75
CA LYS A 204 -3.81 10.09 18.15
C LYS A 204 -3.15 11.23 18.92
N ASP A 205 -2.02 10.94 19.55
CA ASP A 205 -1.26 11.84 20.41
C ASP A 205 0.25 11.70 20.12
N ASP A 206 1.02 12.69 20.57
CA ASP A 206 2.47 12.73 20.38
C ASP A 206 3.20 11.64 21.17
N GLU A 207 2.62 11.16 22.27
CA GLU A 207 3.19 10.05 23.05
C GLU A 207 3.19 8.74 22.24
N THR A 208 2.09 8.45 21.55
CA THR A 208 1.95 7.29 20.66
C THR A 208 2.95 7.36 19.51
N LYS A 209 3.12 8.55 18.91
CA LYS A 209 4.12 8.77 17.85
C LYS A 209 5.54 8.61 18.38
N ALA A 210 5.86 9.21 19.53
CA ALA A 210 7.17 9.06 20.17
C ALA A 210 7.50 7.60 20.49
N ASN A 211 6.53 6.84 21.00
CA ASN A 211 6.67 5.41 21.26
C ASN A 211 6.90 4.61 19.97
N GLY A 212 6.17 4.93 18.90
CA GLY A 212 6.39 4.36 17.57
C GLY A 212 7.78 4.65 17.02
N PHE A 213 8.24 5.91 17.12
CA PHE A 213 9.60 6.30 16.73
C PHE A 213 10.65 5.48 17.51
N SER A 214 10.52 5.46 18.84
CA SER A 214 11.45 4.76 19.73
C SER A 214 11.54 3.25 19.43
N LYS A 215 10.40 2.62 19.13
CA LYS A 215 10.32 1.21 18.70
C LYS A 215 11.13 0.97 17.42
N PHE A 216 10.88 1.76 16.36
CA PHE A 216 11.60 1.58 15.09
C PHE A 216 13.07 1.95 15.18
N PHE A 217 13.40 3.03 15.89
CA PHE A 217 14.78 3.43 16.13
C PHE A 217 15.56 2.34 16.89
N SER A 218 14.97 1.78 17.95
CA SER A 218 15.56 0.67 18.70
C SER A 218 15.77 -0.56 17.82
N PHE A 219 14.79 -0.89 16.97
CA PHE A 219 14.89 -1.97 15.99
C PHE A 219 16.09 -1.80 15.05
N PHE A 220 16.22 -0.63 14.39
CA PHE A 220 17.31 -0.39 13.44
C PHE A 220 18.68 -0.35 14.11
N THR A 221 18.77 0.28 15.29
CA THR A 221 20.04 0.37 16.03
C THR A 221 20.52 -0.97 16.55
N GLN A 222 19.61 -1.84 17.02
CA GLN A 222 19.94 -3.22 17.39
C GLN A 222 20.44 -4.02 16.17
N LEU A 223 19.76 -3.90 15.03
CA LEU A 223 20.17 -4.57 13.80
C LEU A 223 21.56 -4.13 13.30
N LEU A 224 21.84 -2.81 13.31
CA LEU A 224 23.17 -2.28 13.00
C LEU A 224 24.24 -2.77 13.99
N THR A 225 23.90 -2.83 15.27
CA THR A 225 24.79 -3.34 16.32
C THR A 225 25.11 -4.82 16.11
N ARG A 226 24.14 -5.64 15.69
CA ARG A 226 24.39 -7.04 15.30
C ARG A 226 25.35 -7.10 14.11
N CYS A 227 25.06 -6.36 13.04
CA CYS A 227 25.90 -6.36 11.85
C CYS A 227 27.38 -6.08 12.19
N LYS A 228 27.62 -5.23 13.19
CA LYS A 228 28.96 -4.94 13.75
C LYS A 228 29.52 -6.10 14.59
N LYS A 229 28.77 -6.60 15.58
CA LYS A 229 29.25 -7.62 16.54
C LYS A 229 29.42 -9.01 15.91
N SER A 230 28.66 -9.31 14.86
CA SER A 230 28.60 -10.63 14.25
C SER A 230 28.63 -10.52 12.72
N PRO A 231 29.74 -10.07 12.11
CA PRO A 231 29.80 -9.88 10.66
C PRO A 231 29.55 -11.17 9.86
N GLN A 232 29.77 -12.34 10.48
CA GLN A 232 29.46 -13.66 9.92
C GLN A 232 27.95 -13.88 9.70
N THR A 233 27.06 -13.16 10.40
CA THR A 233 25.60 -13.26 10.21
C THR A 233 25.10 -12.42 9.03
N VAL A 234 25.95 -11.57 8.46
CA VAL A 234 25.61 -10.68 7.36
C VAL A 234 26.14 -11.27 6.04
N LEU A 235 25.26 -11.60 5.09
CA LEU A 235 25.69 -12.20 3.81
C LEU A 235 26.35 -11.17 2.88
N THR A 236 25.93 -9.90 2.98
CA THR A 236 26.30 -8.82 2.06
C THR A 236 26.38 -7.47 2.79
N PRO A 237 27.23 -6.53 2.35
CA PRO A 237 27.25 -5.17 2.90
C PRO A 237 25.91 -4.42 2.72
N GLN A 238 24.99 -4.99 1.96
CA GLN A 238 23.67 -4.42 1.65
C GLN A 238 22.76 -4.34 2.88
N LEU A 239 22.87 -5.26 3.85
CA LEU A 239 22.03 -5.22 5.05
C LEU A 239 22.23 -3.92 5.86
N PRO A 240 23.46 -3.57 6.29
CA PRO A 240 23.67 -2.31 7.00
C PRO A 240 23.38 -1.09 6.12
N GLU A 241 23.57 -1.16 4.80
CA GLU A 241 23.21 -0.08 3.87
C GLU A 241 21.69 0.18 3.85
N ALA A 242 20.87 -0.86 3.62
CA ALA A 242 19.42 -0.75 3.62
C ALA A 242 18.86 -0.37 5.01
N THR A 243 19.53 -0.80 6.08
CA THR A 243 19.18 -0.41 7.46
C THR A 243 19.44 1.09 7.70
N ILE A 244 20.59 1.61 7.24
CA ILE A 244 20.92 3.05 7.33
C ILE A 244 19.94 3.88 6.49
N GLU A 245 19.57 3.40 5.30
CA GLU A 245 18.58 4.05 4.45
C GLU A 245 17.20 4.08 5.11
N SER A 246 16.73 2.96 5.65
CA SER A 246 15.46 2.88 6.40
C SER A 246 15.44 3.83 7.60
N LEU A 247 16.55 3.90 8.36
CA LEU A 247 16.69 4.83 9.47
C LEU A 247 16.69 6.30 9.00
N SER A 248 17.28 6.58 7.83
CA SER A 248 17.24 7.92 7.23
C SER A 248 15.80 8.30 6.90
N PHE A 249 15.03 7.44 6.23
CA PHE A 249 13.63 7.70 5.93
C PHE A 249 12.75 7.87 7.17
N LEU A 250 12.98 7.07 8.22
CA LEU A 250 12.28 7.22 9.49
C LEU A 250 12.52 8.61 10.10
N VAL A 251 13.80 9.02 10.18
CA VAL A 251 14.18 10.31 10.77
C VAL A 251 13.65 11.46 9.92
N THR A 252 13.84 11.44 8.60
CA THR A 252 13.40 12.52 7.69
C THR A 252 11.88 12.72 7.73
N ALA A 253 11.09 11.65 7.76
CA ALA A 253 9.64 11.77 7.80
C ALA A 253 9.10 12.16 9.20
N ASN A 254 9.93 12.09 10.25
CA ASN A 254 9.50 12.22 11.66
C ASN A 254 10.49 13.01 12.51
N ILE A 255 11.06 14.08 11.94
CA ILE A 255 12.18 14.84 12.52
C ILE A 255 11.88 15.33 13.93
N GLU A 256 10.64 15.78 14.19
CA GLU A 256 10.19 16.27 15.50
C GLU A 256 10.42 15.26 16.63
N HIS A 257 10.28 13.96 16.34
CA HIS A 257 10.43 12.88 17.30
C HIS A 257 11.83 12.23 17.23
N GLY A 258 12.55 12.48 16.14
CA GLY A 258 13.82 11.82 15.85
C GLY A 258 15.07 12.61 16.20
N ILE A 259 15.00 13.94 16.29
CA ILE A 259 16.20 14.78 16.52
C ILE A 259 16.96 14.39 17.77
N GLU A 260 16.30 14.15 18.90
CA GLU A 260 16.98 13.85 20.17
C GLU A 260 17.71 12.50 20.11
N TYR A 261 17.01 11.45 19.66
CA TYR A 261 17.59 10.13 19.43
C TYR A 261 18.72 10.17 18.42
N PHE A 262 18.52 10.88 17.31
CA PHE A 262 19.50 10.99 16.25
C PHE A 262 20.75 11.76 16.69
N LEU A 263 20.61 12.88 17.40
CA LEU A 263 21.73 13.66 17.94
C LEU A 263 22.56 12.84 18.91
N SER A 264 21.94 12.06 19.81
CA SER A 264 22.64 11.19 20.75
C SER A 264 23.62 10.25 20.03
N MET A 265 23.27 9.82 18.81
CA MET A 265 24.09 8.94 17.98
C MET A 265 25.42 9.58 17.53
N GLY A 266 25.44 10.89 17.34
CA GLY A 266 26.65 11.66 17.05
C GLY A 266 27.59 11.85 18.25
N TYR A 267 27.09 11.67 19.48
CA TYR A 267 27.86 11.79 20.71
C TYR A 267 28.33 10.45 21.30
N TYR A 268 27.95 9.31 20.70
CA TYR A 268 28.47 8.00 21.14
C TYR A 268 30.00 7.92 20.99
N GLU A 269 30.66 7.28 21.96
CA GLU A 269 32.12 7.16 21.98
C GLU A 269 32.66 6.36 20.78
N ASP A 270 31.90 5.37 20.31
CA ASP A 270 32.36 4.48 19.25
C ASP A 270 32.32 5.14 17.86
N TYR A 271 33.39 4.92 17.10
CA TYR A 271 33.58 5.54 15.78
C TYR A 271 32.52 5.09 14.77
N GLU A 272 32.05 3.84 14.83
CA GLU A 272 31.07 3.33 13.88
C GLU A 272 29.67 3.90 14.08
N SER A 273 29.18 4.06 15.31
CA SER A 273 27.91 4.75 15.58
C SER A 273 27.94 6.19 15.05
N ARG A 274 29.06 6.90 15.28
CA ARG A 274 29.27 8.24 14.72
C ARG A 274 29.36 8.25 13.20
N SER A 275 29.96 7.22 12.59
CA SER A 275 30.00 7.06 11.13
C SER A 275 28.61 6.77 10.55
N ALA A 276 27.81 5.90 11.19
CA ALA A 276 26.43 5.63 10.81
C ALA A 276 25.57 6.90 10.94
N PHE A 277 25.73 7.65 12.03
CA PHE A 277 25.14 8.98 12.20
C PHE A 277 25.51 9.93 11.06
N LEU A 278 26.80 10.06 10.73
CA LEU A 278 27.26 10.92 9.63
C LEU A 278 26.73 10.45 8.27
N ARG A 279 26.59 9.14 8.05
CA ARG A 279 25.99 8.59 6.82
C ARG A 279 24.50 8.91 6.72
N VAL A 280 23.74 8.73 7.80
CA VAL A 280 22.32 9.12 7.88
C VAL A 280 22.20 10.63 7.65
N LEU A 281 22.99 11.45 8.35
CA LEU A 281 23.02 12.91 8.15
C LEU A 281 23.36 13.28 6.71
N THR A 282 24.33 12.61 6.12
CA THR A 282 24.72 12.83 4.71
C THR A 282 23.57 12.48 3.77
N ASN A 283 22.83 11.39 4.02
CA ASN A 283 21.67 11.01 3.22
C ASN A 283 20.55 12.06 3.36
N ILE A 284 20.23 12.47 4.59
CA ILE A 284 19.25 13.54 4.86
C ILE A 284 19.64 14.84 4.13
N LEU A 285 20.91 15.23 4.19
CA LEU A 285 21.42 16.43 3.51
C LEU A 285 21.44 16.29 1.98
N LYS A 286 21.71 15.08 1.46
CA LYS A 286 21.74 14.78 0.01
C LYS A 286 20.35 14.74 -0.62
N GLU A 287 19.34 14.28 0.12
CA GLU A 287 17.95 14.36 -0.31
C GLU A 287 17.45 15.81 -0.41
N GLY A 288 18.24 16.77 0.08
CA GLY A 288 17.91 18.17 0.08
C GLY A 288 17.07 18.51 1.30
N THR A 289 17.16 19.74 1.77
CA THR A 289 16.27 20.31 2.79
C THR A 289 14.86 20.53 2.24
N ASP A 290 14.33 19.60 1.44
CA ASP A 290 12.91 19.53 1.12
C ASP A 290 12.22 18.81 2.28
N PHE A 291 12.04 19.57 3.36
CA PHE A 291 11.12 19.24 4.46
C PHE A 291 9.64 19.12 4.00
N ASP A 292 9.39 19.04 2.68
CA ASP A 292 8.07 19.04 2.03
C ASP A 292 7.68 17.64 1.51
N SER A 293 8.41 16.57 1.89
CA SER A 293 8.24 15.20 1.37
C SER A 293 7.02 14.41 1.93
N GLY A 294 5.90 15.10 2.15
CA GLY A 294 4.57 14.51 2.36
C GLY A 294 3.77 14.23 1.07
N GLU A 295 4.42 14.31 -0.10
CA GLU A 295 3.74 14.56 -1.39
C GLU A 295 2.83 13.46 -1.97
N SER A 296 2.64 12.28 -1.38
CA SER A 296 1.75 11.28 -2.04
C SER A 296 0.27 11.41 -1.67
N VAL A 297 -0.06 11.96 -0.50
CA VAL A 297 -1.46 12.26 -0.10
C VAL A 297 -1.74 13.76 -0.15
N ASP A 298 -0.74 14.61 0.11
CA ASP A 298 -0.89 16.07 0.17
C ASP A 298 -0.78 16.81 -1.18
N LYS A 299 -0.41 16.13 -2.28
CA LYS A 299 -0.21 16.82 -3.58
C LYS A 299 -1.43 17.63 -4.03
N TYR A 300 -2.62 17.18 -3.67
CA TYR A 300 -3.87 17.85 -4.03
C TYR A 300 -4.61 18.42 -2.82
N TYR A 301 -4.05 18.43 -1.61
CA TYR A 301 -4.74 18.98 -0.44
C TYR A 301 -5.09 20.44 -0.65
N LYS A 302 -4.12 21.25 -1.11
CA LYS A 302 -4.34 22.66 -1.47
C LYS A 302 -5.39 22.83 -2.59
N LEU A 303 -5.42 21.92 -3.56
CA LEU A 303 -6.41 21.94 -4.63
C LEU A 303 -7.80 21.56 -4.11
N LEU A 304 -7.88 20.59 -3.21
CA LEU A 304 -9.13 20.13 -2.60
C LEU A 304 -9.69 21.20 -1.66
N GLU A 305 -8.85 21.86 -0.87
CA GLU A 305 -9.21 23.02 -0.06
C GLU A 305 -9.77 24.15 -0.95
N LEU A 306 -9.09 24.44 -2.07
CA LEU A 306 -9.52 25.46 -3.03
C LEU A 306 -10.83 25.10 -3.76
N ILE A 307 -11.05 23.83 -4.09
CA ILE A 307 -12.31 23.37 -4.73
C ILE A 307 -13.46 23.36 -3.73
N THR A 308 -13.19 22.99 -2.47
CA THR A 308 -14.20 22.84 -1.41
C THR A 308 -14.32 24.07 -0.51
N ASP A 309 -13.76 25.20 -0.94
CA ASP A 309 -13.86 26.47 -0.23
C ASP A 309 -15.33 26.88 -0.04
N SER A 310 -15.58 27.64 1.02
CA SER A 310 -16.88 28.11 1.47
C SER A 310 -17.66 28.92 0.43
N ASP A 311 -16.97 29.61 -0.48
CA ASP A 311 -17.58 30.41 -1.54
C ASP A 311 -18.03 29.57 -2.76
N LEU A 312 -17.48 28.36 -2.90
CA LEU A 312 -17.72 27.43 -4.01
C LEU A 312 -17.46 28.03 -5.40
N GLU A 313 -16.72 29.15 -5.48
CA GLU A 313 -16.53 29.89 -6.73
C GLU A 313 -15.77 29.04 -7.75
N VAL A 314 -14.74 28.34 -7.29
CA VAL A 314 -13.93 27.46 -8.15
C VAL A 314 -14.76 26.31 -8.71
N ALA A 315 -15.58 25.68 -7.87
CA ALA A 315 -16.44 24.56 -8.30
C ALA A 315 -17.49 25.01 -9.33
N LEU A 316 -18.09 26.19 -9.13
CA LEU A 316 -19.05 26.77 -10.06
C LEU A 316 -18.39 27.25 -11.36
N ALA A 317 -17.22 27.89 -11.27
CA ALA A 317 -16.45 28.33 -12.44
C ALA A 317 -16.01 27.14 -13.29
N LEU A 318 -15.53 26.05 -12.65
CA LEU A 318 -15.23 24.79 -13.34
C LEU A 318 -16.48 24.26 -14.05
N GLY A 319 -17.64 24.33 -13.38
CA GLY A 319 -18.92 23.98 -13.95
C GLY A 319 -19.27 24.75 -15.23
N ASP A 320 -19.01 26.05 -15.24
CA ASP A 320 -19.34 26.96 -16.34
C ASP A 320 -18.39 26.85 -17.55
N VAL A 321 -17.10 26.58 -17.33
CA VAL A 321 -16.12 26.41 -18.42
C VAL A 321 -16.11 25.01 -19.01
N THR A 322 -16.70 24.03 -18.32
CA THR A 322 -16.69 22.63 -18.75
C THR A 322 -17.53 22.44 -20.02
N PRO A 323 -16.98 21.85 -21.09
CA PRO A 323 -17.75 21.50 -22.27
C PRO A 323 -18.87 20.52 -21.95
N ILE A 324 -20.01 20.66 -22.62
CA ILE A 324 -21.18 19.81 -22.33
C ILE A 324 -20.93 18.31 -22.52
N THR A 325 -19.96 17.94 -23.37
CA THR A 325 -19.52 16.56 -23.62
C THR A 325 -18.82 15.92 -22.42
N GLU A 326 -18.21 16.72 -21.54
CA GLU A 326 -17.48 16.27 -20.36
C GLU A 326 -18.23 16.53 -19.06
N ALA A 327 -19.28 17.36 -19.12
CA ALA A 327 -20.00 17.83 -17.96
C ALA A 327 -20.61 16.70 -17.10
N ASP A 328 -20.96 15.54 -17.68
CA ASP A 328 -21.44 14.39 -16.90
C ASP A 328 -20.34 13.78 -16.03
N LYS A 329 -19.09 13.72 -16.53
CA LYS A 329 -17.93 13.21 -15.77
C LYS A 329 -17.55 14.18 -14.67
N VAL A 330 -17.47 15.48 -14.99
CA VAL A 330 -17.13 16.53 -14.02
C VAL A 330 -18.17 16.61 -12.91
N ALA A 331 -19.47 16.53 -13.24
CA ALA A 331 -20.53 16.53 -12.23
C ALA A 331 -20.42 15.32 -11.28
N GLN A 332 -20.13 14.13 -11.79
CA GLN A 332 -19.92 12.94 -10.95
C GLN A 332 -18.70 13.09 -10.03
N LEU A 333 -17.61 13.68 -10.54
CA LEU A 333 -16.40 13.91 -9.77
C LEU A 333 -16.65 14.91 -8.63
N LEU A 334 -17.24 16.07 -8.94
CA LEU A 334 -17.56 17.10 -7.95
C LEU A 334 -18.49 16.57 -6.86
N VAL A 335 -19.55 15.85 -7.24
CA VAL A 335 -20.45 15.23 -6.25
C VAL A 335 -19.71 14.28 -5.33
N ARG A 336 -18.81 13.43 -5.85
CA ARG A 336 -18.02 12.51 -5.02
C ARG A 336 -17.04 13.23 -4.09
N ILE A 337 -16.35 14.25 -4.58
CA ILE A 337 -15.42 15.06 -3.76
C ILE A 337 -16.18 15.71 -2.62
N PHE A 338 -17.29 16.37 -2.92
CA PHE A 338 -18.07 17.09 -1.92
C PHE A 338 -18.80 16.16 -0.95
N GLU A 339 -19.25 14.98 -1.39
CA GLU A 339 -19.83 13.97 -0.49
C GLU A 339 -18.77 13.43 0.48
N ALA A 340 -17.56 13.15 -0.01
CA ALA A 340 -16.46 12.70 0.85
C ALA A 340 -16.01 13.73 1.90
N ASN A 341 -16.43 14.99 1.76
CA ASN A 341 -16.12 16.10 2.67
C ASN A 341 -17.38 16.67 3.37
N ASP A 342 -18.50 15.93 3.38
CA ASP A 342 -19.77 16.33 4.02
C ASP A 342 -20.37 17.67 3.53
N LYS A 343 -20.01 18.10 2.32
CA LYS A 343 -20.40 19.40 1.71
C LYS A 343 -21.27 19.25 0.45
N ALA A 344 -21.73 18.05 0.11
CA ALA A 344 -22.51 17.81 -1.12
C ALA A 344 -23.77 18.67 -1.22
N LEU A 345 -24.49 18.86 -0.11
CA LEU A 345 -25.68 19.70 -0.09
C LEU A 345 -25.37 21.19 -0.33
N ASP A 346 -24.20 21.66 0.10
CA ASP A 346 -23.80 23.05 -0.09
C ASP A 346 -23.47 23.32 -1.56
N LEU A 347 -22.74 22.39 -2.20
CA LEU A 347 -22.53 22.40 -3.65
C LEU A 347 -23.85 22.44 -4.42
N LEU A 348 -24.80 21.55 -4.09
CA LEU A 348 -26.09 21.48 -4.77
C LEU A 348 -26.90 22.77 -4.60
N LYS A 349 -26.95 23.33 -3.38
CA LYS A 349 -27.63 24.62 -3.12
C LYS A 349 -27.00 25.75 -3.92
N ALA A 350 -25.68 25.81 -4.01
CA ALA A 350 -24.97 26.82 -4.78
C ALA A 350 -25.26 26.71 -6.28
N ALA A 351 -25.17 25.49 -6.84
CA ALA A 351 -25.49 25.24 -8.24
C ALA A 351 -26.95 25.54 -8.58
N ILE A 352 -27.90 25.18 -7.70
CA ILE A 352 -29.32 25.50 -7.84
C ILE A 352 -29.55 27.01 -7.84
N ARG A 353 -28.94 27.74 -6.90
CA ARG A 353 -29.05 29.21 -6.85
C ARG A 353 -28.48 29.85 -8.11
N ALA A 354 -27.32 29.39 -8.56
CA ALA A 354 -26.70 29.90 -9.79
C ALA A 354 -27.60 29.67 -11.01
N GLU A 355 -28.20 28.48 -11.14
CA GLU A 355 -29.14 28.16 -12.22
C GLU A 355 -30.40 29.03 -12.17
N VAL A 356 -31.00 29.19 -10.98
CA VAL A 356 -32.18 30.03 -10.78
C VAL A 356 -31.89 31.48 -11.16
N MET A 357 -30.73 32.01 -10.76
CA MET A 357 -30.33 33.39 -11.09
C MET A 357 -30.04 33.58 -12.59
N LYS A 358 -29.57 32.54 -13.29
CA LYS A 358 -29.34 32.56 -14.75
C LYS A 358 -30.63 32.38 -15.56
N THR A 359 -31.68 31.82 -14.97
CA THR A 359 -32.91 31.45 -15.69
C THR A 359 -33.88 32.62 -15.78
N GLU A 360 -34.18 33.09 -17.00
CA GLU A 360 -35.14 34.18 -17.21
C GLU A 360 -36.62 33.75 -17.11
N LYS A 361 -36.92 32.49 -17.45
CA LYS A 361 -38.29 31.96 -17.50
C LYS A 361 -38.45 30.72 -16.63
N GLU A 362 -39.42 30.75 -15.73
CA GLU A 362 -39.71 29.67 -14.79
C GLU A 362 -39.93 28.31 -15.48
N ASN A 363 -40.55 28.31 -16.67
CA ASN A 363 -40.85 27.10 -17.42
C ASN A 363 -39.61 26.41 -18.04
N THR A 364 -38.43 27.03 -17.99
CA THR A 364 -37.15 26.48 -18.47
C THR A 364 -36.21 26.03 -17.34
N LEU A 365 -36.56 26.33 -16.08
CA LEU A 365 -35.74 26.00 -14.92
C LEU A 365 -35.51 24.48 -14.80
N PHE A 366 -34.25 24.07 -14.68
CA PHE A 366 -33.81 22.65 -14.64
C PHE A 366 -34.27 21.77 -15.82
N ARG A 367 -34.72 22.37 -16.93
CA ARG A 367 -35.07 21.62 -18.16
C ARG A 367 -33.95 21.66 -19.21
N LEU A 368 -32.97 22.52 -19.01
CA LEU A 368 -31.81 22.63 -19.89
C LEU A 368 -30.72 21.63 -19.48
N ASN A 369 -29.92 21.24 -20.47
CA ASN A 369 -28.72 20.44 -20.25
C ASN A 369 -27.63 21.37 -19.67
N SER A 370 -27.68 21.60 -18.36
CA SER A 370 -26.76 22.46 -17.62
C SER A 370 -25.99 21.68 -16.57
N MET A 371 -24.92 22.29 -16.03
CA MET A 371 -24.12 21.68 -14.97
C MET A 371 -24.96 21.40 -13.73
N ALA A 372 -25.89 22.30 -13.37
CA ALA A 372 -26.77 22.13 -12.22
C ALA A 372 -27.65 20.87 -12.35
N THR A 373 -28.26 20.64 -13.52
CA THR A 373 -29.10 19.45 -13.77
C THR A 373 -28.28 18.16 -13.72
N LYS A 374 -27.01 18.22 -14.17
CA LYS A 374 -26.07 17.08 -14.11
C LYS A 374 -25.61 16.77 -12.68
N LEU A 375 -25.29 17.79 -11.88
CA LEU A 375 -24.94 17.63 -10.47
C LEU A 375 -26.08 17.00 -9.67
N LEU A 376 -27.31 17.51 -9.83
CA LEU A 376 -28.52 16.93 -9.25
C LEU A 376 -28.71 15.46 -9.65
N SER A 377 -28.59 15.17 -10.94
CA SER A 377 -28.72 13.80 -11.46
C SER A 377 -27.64 12.86 -10.90
N ALA A 378 -26.40 13.32 -10.79
CA ALA A 378 -25.29 12.55 -10.25
C ALA A 378 -25.49 12.25 -8.76
N TYR A 379 -25.92 13.24 -7.97
CA TYR A 379 -26.21 13.05 -6.55
C TYR A 379 -27.39 12.10 -6.31
N CYS A 380 -28.49 12.26 -7.03
CA CYS A 380 -29.64 11.35 -6.94
C CYS A 380 -29.26 9.91 -7.30
N LYS A 381 -28.37 9.71 -8.29
CA LYS A 381 -27.85 8.37 -8.61
C LYS A 381 -26.94 7.81 -7.53
N LEU A 382 -26.18 8.65 -6.84
CA LEU A 382 -25.27 8.23 -5.77
C LEU A 382 -26.06 7.73 -4.55
N ILE A 383 -27.05 8.50 -4.10
CA ILE A 383 -27.80 8.20 -2.86
C ILE A 383 -29.06 7.37 -3.12
N GLY A 384 -29.77 7.64 -4.20
CA GLY A 384 -31.11 7.08 -4.46
C GLY A 384 -31.12 5.70 -5.10
N LYS A 385 -29.95 5.13 -5.45
CA LYS A 385 -29.88 3.84 -6.15
C LYS A 385 -30.54 2.71 -5.38
N ASP A 386 -30.23 2.57 -4.09
CA ASP A 386 -30.75 1.48 -3.27
C ASP A 386 -32.26 1.64 -3.02
N TYR A 387 -32.73 2.87 -2.83
CA TYR A 387 -34.15 3.18 -2.72
C TYR A 387 -34.93 2.79 -4.00
N LEU A 388 -34.39 3.10 -5.17
CA LEU A 388 -35.02 2.76 -6.45
C LEU A 388 -35.06 1.26 -6.71
N ILE A 389 -34.05 0.50 -6.27
CA ILE A 389 -34.03 -0.96 -6.40
C ILE A 389 -35.13 -1.61 -5.56
N VAL A 390 -35.43 -1.05 -4.39
CA VAL A 390 -36.49 -1.56 -3.48
C VAL A 390 -37.89 -1.12 -3.92
N SER A 391 -38.00 -0.05 -4.70
CA SER A 391 -39.28 0.56 -5.12
C SER A 391 -39.82 0.04 -6.46
N VAL A 392 -39.11 -0.87 -7.11
CA VAL A 392 -39.49 -1.59 -8.35
C VAL A 392 -39.67 -3.06 -8.02
#